data_AF-A0A3P7ENA8-F1
#
_entry.id   AF-A0A3P7ENA8-F1
#
_cell.length_a   1.000
_cell.length_b   1.000
_cell.length_c   1.000
_cell.angle_alpha   90.00
_cell.angle_beta   90.00
_cell.angle_gamma   90.00
#
_symmetry.space_group_name_H-M   'P 1'
#
loop_
_entity.id
_entity.type
_entity.pdbx_description
1 polymer ?
#
loop_
_entity_poly.entity_id
_entity_poly.type
_entity_poly.pdbx_seq_one_letter_code
_entity_poly.pdbx_strand_id
1 'polypeptide(L)'
;MTFESSEISADNTDLDISDEMEEVRELLYELIKTNFSSGVMVEHLAKIYKESYETRGLGPLLPDNWLDHIRVAEEFEVVNRGPIAMVYTRQRDAPPFIIEPPCNSLNITKGLASPKAKETARIRLTDRELAQQVISYIKQKFSFQKNYFL
;
A
#
# COMPACT_ATOMS: atom_id res chain seq x y z
N MET A 1 -32.15 -9.25 40.92
CA MET A 1 -31.98 -9.19 39.45
C MET A 1 -31.32 -7.85 39.18
N THR A 2 -30.00 -7.82 39.25
CA THR A 2 -29.20 -6.65 38.93
C THR A 2 -28.10 -7.20 38.05
N PHE A 3 -28.25 -7.00 36.74
CA PHE A 3 -27.16 -7.27 35.83
C PHE A 3 -26.14 -6.17 36.09
N GLU A 4 -25.11 -6.48 36.86
CA GLU A 4 -23.86 -5.75 36.80
C GLU A 4 -23.30 -6.00 35.40
N SER A 5 -23.77 -5.21 34.43
CA SER A 5 -23.07 -5.05 33.17
C SER A 5 -21.77 -4.36 33.52
N SER A 6 -20.73 -5.16 33.69
CA SER A 6 -19.35 -4.72 33.82
C SER A 6 -19.09 -3.70 32.73
N GLU A 7 -18.85 -2.45 33.14
CA GLU A 7 -18.30 -1.43 32.26
C GLU A 7 -17.02 -2.02 31.68
N ILE A 8 -17.07 -2.34 30.38
CA ILE A 8 -15.89 -2.72 29.63
C ILE A 8 -14.97 -1.50 29.73
N SER A 9 -13.90 -1.69 30.49
CA SER A 9 -12.86 -0.71 30.77
C SER A 9 -12.56 0.11 29.51
N ALA A 10 -12.83 1.40 29.63
CA ALA A 10 -12.50 2.43 28.66
C ALA A 10 -10.98 2.64 28.57
N ASP A 11 -10.27 1.62 28.09
CA ASP A 11 -8.95 1.78 27.45
C ASP A 11 -9.13 1.67 25.93
N ASN A 12 -10.20 2.30 25.42
CA ASN A 12 -10.19 2.74 24.04
C ASN A 12 -9.22 3.90 24.04
N THR A 13 -7.98 3.65 23.65
CA THR A 13 -7.05 4.68 23.19
C THR A 13 -7.88 5.67 22.39
N ASP A 14 -7.96 6.93 22.84
CA ASP A 14 -8.67 7.98 22.12
C ASP A 14 -7.94 8.16 20.79
N LEU A 15 -8.40 7.43 19.77
CA LEU A 15 -7.85 7.47 18.44
C LEU A 15 -8.27 8.82 17.86
N ASP A 16 -7.35 9.78 17.87
CA ASP A 16 -7.42 11.00 17.10
C ASP A 16 -7.98 10.77 15.67
N ILE A 17 -9.16 11.34 15.43
CA ILE A 17 -9.88 11.34 14.14
C ILE A 17 -9.77 12.69 13.43
N SER A 18 -8.78 13.51 13.78
CA SER A 18 -8.52 14.80 13.12
C SER A 18 -8.07 14.65 11.67
N ASP A 19 -8.30 15.70 10.87
CA ASP A 19 -7.79 15.79 9.49
C ASP A 19 -6.25 15.73 9.46
N GLU A 20 -5.58 16.25 10.51
CA GLU A 20 -4.12 16.20 10.65
C GLU A 20 -3.62 14.75 10.74
N MET A 21 -4.28 13.91 11.55
CA MET A 21 -3.94 12.49 11.68
C MET A 21 -4.26 11.68 10.42
N GLU A 22 -5.33 12.03 9.70
CA GLU A 22 -5.61 11.43 8.39
C GLU A 22 -4.50 11.76 7.39
N GLU A 23 -4.04 13.02 7.34
CA GLU A 23 -2.93 13.44 6.47
C GLU A 23 -1.63 12.68 6.81
N VAL A 24 -1.31 12.50 8.11
CA VAL A 24 -0.19 11.64 8.53
C VAL A 24 -0.33 10.24 7.95
N ARG A 25 -1.53 9.62 8.04
CA ARG A 25 -1.78 8.27 7.52
C ARG A 25 -1.58 8.19 6.01
N GLU A 26 -2.13 9.13 5.25
CA GLU A 26 -1.97 9.17 3.80
C GLU A 26 -0.50 9.30 3.37
N LEU A 27 0.25 10.18 4.03
CA LEU A 27 1.67 10.40 3.76
C LEU A 27 2.51 9.16 4.10
N LEU A 28 2.23 8.49 5.22
CA LEU A 28 2.88 7.23 5.57
C LEU A 28 2.55 6.14 4.55
N TYR A 29 1.29 6.03 4.11
CA TYR A 29 0.87 5.05 3.12
C TYR A 29 1.63 5.24 1.81
N GLU A 30 1.66 6.46 1.28
CA GLU A 30 2.35 6.76 0.03
C GLU A 30 3.87 6.54 0.14
N LEU A 31 4.46 6.93 1.28
CA LEU A 31 5.89 6.71 1.55
C LEU A 31 6.25 5.22 1.52
N ILE A 32 5.47 4.38 2.20
CA ILE A 32 5.69 2.92 2.25
C ILE A 32 5.43 2.29 0.88
N LYS A 33 4.30 2.61 0.25
CA LYS A 33 3.90 2.06 -1.04
C LYS A 33 4.95 2.35 -2.13
N THR A 34 5.47 3.57 -2.17
CA THR A 34 6.39 4.01 -3.24
C THR A 34 7.83 3.57 -2.99
N ASN A 35 8.29 3.51 -1.74
CA ASN A 35 9.72 3.26 -1.42
C ASN A 35 9.99 1.88 -0.82
N PHE A 36 9.02 1.28 -0.14
CA PHE A 36 9.20 0.12 0.74
C PHE A 36 8.24 -1.03 0.41
N SER A 37 8.33 -1.57 -0.81
CA SER A 37 7.55 -2.73 -1.27
C SER A 37 7.65 -3.98 -0.39
N SER A 38 8.68 -4.08 0.46
CA SER A 38 8.93 -5.21 1.37
C SER A 38 8.64 -4.86 2.84
N GLY A 39 7.92 -3.76 3.08
CA GLY A 39 7.71 -3.19 4.39
C GLY A 39 8.93 -2.41 4.91
N VAL A 40 8.72 -1.73 6.03
CA VAL A 40 9.70 -0.83 6.63
C VAL A 40 9.71 -0.99 8.15
N MET A 41 10.89 -0.87 8.75
CA MET A 41 11.05 -0.81 10.21
C MET A 41 10.31 0.41 10.77
N VAL A 42 9.56 0.27 11.87
CA VAL A 42 8.86 1.40 12.53
C VAL A 42 9.80 2.58 12.80
N GLU A 43 10.97 2.31 13.38
CA GLU A 43 11.99 3.34 13.69
C GLU A 43 12.50 4.05 12.42
N HIS A 44 12.69 3.30 11.34
CA HIS A 44 13.16 3.85 10.07
C HIS A 44 12.07 4.67 9.38
N LEU A 45 10.82 4.20 9.44
CA LEU A 45 9.66 4.88 8.89
C LEU A 45 9.46 6.25 9.53
N ALA A 46 9.48 6.32 10.87
CA ALA A 46 9.38 7.58 11.60
C ALA A 46 10.51 8.56 11.22
N LYS A 47 11.74 8.05 11.10
CA LYS A 47 12.89 8.86 10.67
C LYS A 47 12.71 9.44 9.27
N ILE A 48 12.30 8.61 8.30
CA ILE A 48 12.13 9.04 6.91
C ILE A 48 10.95 10.00 6.78
N TYR A 49 9.85 9.74 7.49
CA TYR A 49 8.71 10.65 7.54
C TYR A 49 9.16 12.04 7.99
N LYS A 50 9.91 12.12 9.09
CA LYS A 50 10.45 13.37 9.61
C LYS A 50 11.37 14.10 8.64
N GLU A 51 12.26 13.39 7.96
CA GLU A 51 13.20 13.97 6.98
C GLU A 51 12.50 14.42 5.68
N SER A 52 11.43 13.73 5.30
CA SER A 52 10.71 13.96 4.04
C SER A 52 9.60 15.01 4.17
N TYR A 53 8.85 15.00 5.27
CA TYR A 53 7.64 15.80 5.45
C TYR A 53 7.81 16.87 6.53
N GLU A 54 8.08 16.49 7.78
CA GLU A 54 8.15 17.45 8.89
C GLU A 54 9.23 18.52 8.69
N THR A 55 10.47 18.08 8.43
CA THR A 55 11.64 18.99 8.32
C THR A 55 11.51 19.93 7.13
N ARG A 56 10.77 19.52 6.10
CA ARG A 56 10.54 20.30 4.88
C ARG A 56 9.26 21.13 4.93
N GLY A 57 8.44 20.99 5.99
CA GLY A 57 7.13 21.63 6.08
C GLY A 57 6.14 21.14 5.02
N LEU A 58 6.28 19.89 4.57
CA LEU A 58 5.41 19.26 3.57
C LEU A 58 4.33 18.36 4.19
N GLY A 59 4.27 18.28 5.51
CA GLY A 59 3.27 17.51 6.23
C GLY A 59 3.30 17.82 7.72
N PRO A 60 2.28 17.37 8.47
CA PRO A 60 2.16 17.57 9.91
C PRO A 60 3.23 16.82 10.69
N LEU A 61 3.39 17.20 11.97
CA LEU A 61 4.29 16.52 12.89
C LEU A 61 3.77 15.11 13.18
N LEU A 62 4.66 14.12 13.19
CA LEU A 62 4.30 12.75 13.54
C LEU A 62 3.98 12.67 15.04
N PRO A 63 2.74 12.38 15.44
CA PRO A 63 2.38 12.30 16.86
C PRO A 63 2.99 11.05 17.50
N ASP A 64 3.33 11.09 18.79
CA ASP A 64 4.02 9.97 19.45
C ASP A 64 3.25 8.64 19.40
N ASN A 65 1.92 8.70 19.37
CA ASN A 65 1.01 7.56 19.26
C ASN A 65 0.62 7.19 17.81
N TRP A 66 1.30 7.74 16.79
CA TRP A 66 1.03 7.43 15.37
C TRP A 66 1.01 5.91 15.07
N LEU A 67 1.81 5.14 15.81
CA LEU A 67 1.89 3.69 15.63
C LEU A 67 0.58 3.01 16.04
N ASP A 68 -0.11 3.51 17.07
CA ASP A 68 -1.38 2.93 17.52
C ASP A 68 -2.48 3.20 16.49
N HIS A 69 -2.44 4.36 15.85
CA HIS A 69 -3.32 4.70 14.74
C HIS A 69 -3.16 3.80 13.53
N ILE A 70 -1.92 3.54 13.10
CA ILE A 70 -1.71 2.66 11.95
C ILE A 70 -1.96 1.18 12.28
N ARG A 71 -1.88 0.76 13.55
CA ARG A 71 -2.23 -0.61 13.97
C ARG A 71 -3.71 -0.93 13.76
N VAL A 72 -4.58 0.05 14.01
CA VAL A 72 -6.04 -0.09 13.85
C VAL A 72 -6.52 0.23 12.45
N ALA A 73 -5.73 0.99 11.68
CA ALA A 73 -6.06 1.36 10.30
C ALA A 73 -6.08 0.14 9.36
N GLU A 74 -7.05 0.12 8.45
CA GLU A 74 -7.29 -1.02 7.56
C GLU A 74 -6.22 -1.14 6.45
N GLU A 75 -5.55 -0.04 6.15
CA GLU A 75 -4.55 0.09 5.08
C GLU A 75 -3.15 -0.43 5.47
N PHE A 76 -2.89 -0.62 6.76
CA PHE A 76 -1.58 -1.06 7.24
C PHE A 76 -1.64 -2.45 7.89
N GLU A 77 -0.50 -3.13 7.85
CA GLU A 77 -0.25 -4.34 8.61
C GLU A 77 1.05 -4.13 9.41
N VAL A 78 0.94 -4.16 10.73
CA VAL A 78 2.09 -4.02 11.64
C VAL A 78 2.43 -5.39 12.20
N VAL A 79 3.63 -5.91 11.89
CA VAL A 79 4.10 -7.24 12.28
C VAL A 79 5.31 -7.12 13.19
N ASN A 80 5.26 -7.77 14.35
CA ASN A 80 6.38 -7.85 15.29
C ASN A 80 7.19 -9.13 15.04
N ARG A 81 8.49 -9.00 14.74
CA ARG A 81 9.47 -10.09 14.63
C ARG A 81 10.54 -9.96 15.70
N GLY A 82 10.28 -10.53 16.87
CA GLY A 82 11.18 -10.37 18.02
C GLY A 82 11.24 -8.90 18.46
N PRO A 83 12.43 -8.27 18.54
CA PRO A 83 12.54 -6.86 18.92
C PRO A 83 12.17 -5.89 17.79
N ILE A 84 11.91 -6.40 16.59
CA ILE A 84 11.72 -5.61 15.38
C ILE A 84 10.23 -5.47 15.06
N ALA A 85 9.73 -4.24 14.96
CA ALA A 85 8.39 -3.95 14.42
C ALA A 85 8.49 -3.49 12.96
N MET A 86 7.76 -4.16 12.08
CA MET A 86 7.69 -3.89 10.64
C MET A 86 6.29 -3.39 10.27
N VAL A 87 6.22 -2.41 9.38
CA VAL A 87 4.97 -1.89 8.81
C VAL A 87 4.92 -2.23 7.32
N TYR A 88 3.77 -2.73 6.89
CA TYR A 88 3.45 -3.04 5.50
C TYR A 88 2.18 -2.29 5.10
N THR A 89 2.06 -1.92 3.83
CA THR A 89 0.78 -1.53 3.25
C THR A 89 0.02 -2.78 2.83
N ARG A 90 -1.26 -2.90 3.18
CA ARG A 90 -2.12 -3.94 2.65
C ARG A 90 -2.35 -3.66 1.16
N GLN A 91 -2.05 -4.63 0.30
CA GLN A 91 -2.34 -4.50 -1.12
C GLN A 91 -3.86 -4.57 -1.33
N ARG A 92 -4.52 -3.42 -1.45
CA ARG A 92 -5.85 -3.35 -2.07
C ARG A 92 -5.70 -3.34 -3.59
N ASP A 93 -5.17 -4.43 -4.16
CA ASP A 93 -5.28 -4.69 -5.60
C ASP A 93 -6.69 -5.20 -5.92
N ALA A 94 -7.70 -4.35 -5.72
CA ALA A 94 -8.89 -4.45 -6.55
C ALA A 94 -8.72 -3.37 -7.62
N PRO A 95 -8.62 -3.73 -8.92
CA PRO A 95 -8.83 -2.76 -9.98
C PRO A 95 -10.13 -2.02 -9.64
N PRO A 96 -10.21 -0.68 -9.83
CA PRO A 96 -11.49 -0.01 -9.73
C PRO A 96 -12.46 -0.83 -10.57
N PHE A 97 -13.53 -1.34 -9.95
CA PHE A 97 -14.64 -1.85 -10.73
C PHE A 97 -15.06 -0.66 -11.56
N ILE A 98 -14.62 -0.63 -12.82
CA ILE A 98 -15.27 0.16 -13.84
C ILE A 98 -16.65 -0.49 -13.89
N ILE A 99 -17.58 0.06 -13.12
CA ILE A 99 -19.00 -0.12 -13.35
C ILE A 99 -19.24 0.63 -14.65
N GLU A 100 -18.78 0.08 -15.77
CA GLU A 100 -19.41 0.40 -17.03
C GLU A 100 -20.80 -0.21 -16.90
N PRO A 101 -21.86 0.62 -16.88
CA PRO A 101 -23.21 0.07 -16.90
C PRO A 101 -23.31 -0.84 -18.13
N PRO A 102 -24.03 -1.97 -18.05
CA PRO A 102 -24.10 -2.94 -19.14
C PRO A 102 -24.79 -2.31 -20.35
N CYS A 103 -24.03 -1.61 -21.19
CA CYS A 103 -24.47 -1.13 -22.49
C CYS A 103 -24.31 -2.26 -23.51
N ASN A 104 -24.92 -3.42 -23.23
CA ASN A 104 -25.16 -4.44 -24.22
C ASN A 104 -26.46 -4.13 -24.97
N SER A 105 -26.53 -2.97 -25.60
CA SER A 105 -27.45 -2.70 -26.70
C SER A 105 -26.71 -2.98 -28.01
N LEU A 106 -26.23 -4.21 -28.20
CA LEU A 106 -25.62 -4.65 -29.46
C LEU A 106 -26.64 -5.49 -30.23
N ASN A 107 -27.32 -4.79 -31.11
CA ASN A 107 -28.25 -5.30 -32.10
C ASN A 107 -27.53 -6.35 -32.96
N ILE A 108 -28.00 -7.59 -32.88
CA ILE A 108 -27.50 -8.71 -33.68
C ILE A 108 -27.98 -8.51 -35.13
N THR A 109 -27.23 -7.75 -35.92
CA THR A 109 -27.36 -7.79 -37.38
C THR A 109 -26.28 -8.72 -37.92
N LYS A 110 -26.74 -9.89 -38.36
CA LYS A 110 -25.97 -10.92 -39.07
C LYS A 110 -25.32 -10.29 -40.31
N GLY A 111 -24.00 -10.25 -40.37
CA GLY A 111 -23.28 -9.79 -41.55
C GLY A 111 -21.78 -9.98 -41.39
N LEU A 112 -21.20 -10.75 -42.31
CA LEU A 112 -19.79 -11.13 -42.42
C LEU A 112 -18.76 -10.05 -42.04
N ALA A 113 -17.70 -10.53 -41.38
CA ALA A 113 -16.28 -10.16 -41.52
C ALA A 113 -15.59 -9.77 -40.20
N SER A 114 -14.59 -10.56 -39.84
CA SER A 114 -13.57 -10.26 -38.82
C SER A 114 -12.99 -8.86 -38.99
N PRO A 115 -12.75 -8.15 -37.88
CA PRO A 115 -11.36 -7.83 -37.59
C PRO A 115 -10.96 -8.03 -36.12
N LYS A 116 -9.92 -8.84 -35.92
CA LYS A 116 -8.79 -8.60 -35.00
C LYS A 116 -9.15 -8.02 -33.62
N ALA A 117 -9.80 -8.81 -32.76
CA ALA A 117 -9.59 -8.65 -31.33
C ALA A 117 -8.15 -9.07 -31.03
N LYS A 118 -7.35 -8.09 -30.61
CA LYS A 118 -5.97 -8.27 -30.17
C LYS A 118 -5.98 -9.17 -28.93
N GLU A 119 -5.97 -10.48 -29.17
CA GLU A 119 -5.65 -11.47 -28.17
C GLU A 119 -4.34 -11.02 -27.54
N THR A 120 -4.43 -10.56 -26.30
CA THR A 120 -3.28 -10.21 -25.49
C THR A 120 -2.57 -11.52 -25.24
N ALA A 121 -1.71 -11.90 -26.19
CA ALA A 121 -0.92 -13.10 -26.10
C ALA A 121 -0.17 -12.99 -24.79
N ARG A 122 -0.61 -13.75 -23.79
CA ARG A 122 0.16 -14.04 -22.60
C ARG A 122 1.33 -14.86 -23.13
N ILE A 123 2.37 -14.16 -23.61
CA ILE A 123 3.60 -14.78 -24.09
C ILE A 123 4.09 -15.57 -22.87
N ARG A 124 3.90 -16.89 -22.93
CA ARG A 124 4.45 -17.80 -21.93
C ARG A 124 5.96 -17.70 -22.10
N LEU A 125 6.61 -16.98 -21.20
CA LEU A 125 8.07 -16.95 -21.14
C LEU A 125 8.55 -18.37 -20.87
N THR A 126 9.58 -18.79 -21.59
CA THR A 126 10.36 -19.97 -21.19
C THR A 126 11.05 -19.70 -19.86
N ASP A 127 11.37 -20.74 -19.09
CA ASP A 127 12.04 -20.60 -17.78
C ASP A 127 13.32 -19.75 -17.87
N ARG A 128 14.01 -19.82 -19.03
CA ARG A 128 15.20 -19.01 -19.32
C ARG A 128 14.88 -17.52 -19.45
N GLU A 129 13.85 -17.15 -20.20
CA GLU A 129 13.46 -15.74 -20.39
C GLU A 129 12.95 -15.15 -19.07
N LEU A 130 12.19 -15.92 -18.30
CA LEU A 130 11.73 -15.53 -16.96
C LEU A 130 12.93 -15.28 -16.04
N ALA A 131 13.90 -16.19 -16.00
CA ALA A 131 15.11 -16.03 -15.19
C ALA A 131 15.92 -14.79 -15.63
N GLN A 132 16.08 -14.55 -16.94
CA GLN A 132 16.77 -13.37 -17.45
C GLN A 132 16.06 -12.06 -17.06
N GLN A 133 14.72 -12.03 -17.12
CA GLN A 133 13.95 -10.87 -16.71
C GLN A 133 14.08 -10.60 -15.21
N VAL A 134 14.00 -11.64 -14.36
CA VAL A 134 14.20 -11.52 -12.91
C VAL A 134 15.61 -11.03 -12.59
N ILE A 135 16.64 -11.57 -13.25
CA ILE A 135 18.03 -11.11 -13.08
C ILE A 135 18.17 -9.64 -13.50
N SER A 136 17.56 -9.23 -14.61
CA SER A 136 17.57 -7.84 -15.09
C SER A 136 16.92 -6.90 -14.08
N TYR A 137 15.75 -7.27 -13.57
CA TYR A 137 15.02 -6.51 -12.55
C TYR A 137 15.84 -6.36 -11.26
N ILE A 138 16.44 -7.46 -10.78
CA ILE A 138 17.31 -7.46 -9.61
C ILE A 138 18.51 -6.51 -9.84
N LYS A 139 19.21 -6.62 -10.98
CA LYS A 139 20.32 -5.72 -11.31
C LYS A 139 19.91 -4.26 -11.34
N GLN A 140 18.76 -3.95 -11.92
CA GLN A 140 18.23 -2.58 -11.98
C GLN A 140 17.93 -2.04 -10.57
N LYS A 141 17.24 -2.82 -9.72
CA LYS A 141 16.96 -2.45 -8.32
C LYS A 141 18.24 -2.21 -7.52
N PHE A 142 19.24 -3.10 -7.62
CA PHE A 142 20.52 -2.93 -6.93
C PHE A 142 21.33 -1.74 -7.47
N SER A 143 21.28 -1.47 -8.79
CA SER A 143 21.93 -0.30 -9.38
C SER A 143 21.27 1.00 -8.92
N PHE A 144 19.95 1.03 -8.79
CA PHE A 144 19.22 2.18 -8.26
C PHE A 144 19.64 2.46 -6.81
N GLN A 145 19.72 1.42 -5.97
CA GLN A 145 20.22 1.54 -4.60
C GLN A 145 21.63 2.12 -4.53
N LYS A 146 22.57 1.68 -5.39
CA LYS A 146 23.93 2.24 -5.41
C LYS A 146 24.01 3.72 -5.76
N ASN A 147 23.09 4.23 -6.59
CA ASN A 147 23.08 5.64 -6.98
C ASN A 147 22.47 6.57 -5.90
N TYR A 148 21.80 6.03 -4.88
CA TYR A 148 21.27 6.83 -3.76
C TYR A 148 22.27 6.95 -2.58
N PHE A 149 23.39 6.23 -2.62
CA PHE A 149 24.42 6.25 -1.56
C PHE A 149 25.73 6.96 -1.99
N LEU A 150 25.68 7.78 -3.04
CA LEU A 150 26.74 8.71 -3.47
C LEU A 150 26.18 10.12 -3.46
#